data_AF-A0A840PPV9-F1
#
_entry.id   AF-A0A840PPV9-F1
#
_cell.length_a   1.000
_cell.length_b   1.000
_cell.length_c   1.000
_cell.angle_alpha   90.00
_cell.angle_beta   90.00
_cell.angle_gamma   90.00
#
_symmetry.space_group_name_H-M   'P 1'
#
loop_
_entity.id
_entity.type
_entity.pdbx_description
1 polymer ?
#
loop_
_entity_poly.entity_id
_entity_poly.type
_entity_poly.pdbx_seq_one_letter_code
_entity_poly.pdbx_strand_id
1 'polypeptide(L)' 'MEDWQYAHLSEEQLAEIKALEHKLGVALIAYENENKQDHQEHLEN' A
#
# COMPACT_ATOMS: atom_id res chain seq x y z
N MET A 1 -0.91 8.80 -19.66
CA MET A 1 -1.06 9.12 -18.22
C MET A 1 -1.14 7.78 -17.54
N GLU A 2 -0.35 7.57 -16.49
CA GLU A 2 -0.50 6.35 -15.68
C GLU A 2 -1.85 6.44 -14.95
N ASP A 3 -2.65 5.39 -15.05
CA ASP A 3 -3.94 5.30 -14.38
C ASP A 3 -3.71 4.82 -12.94
N TRP A 4 -3.64 5.79 -12.03
CA TRP A 4 -3.52 5.52 -10.59
C TRP A 4 -4.92 5.36 -9.98
N GLN A 5 -5.12 4.27 -9.24
CA GLN A 5 -6.35 3.98 -8.52
C GLN A 5 -6.08 3.94 -7.02
N TYR A 6 -7.12 4.10 -6.19
CA TYR A 6 -6.96 3.89 -4.75
C TYR A 6 -6.59 2.44 -4.48
N ALA A 7 -5.58 2.22 -3.64
CA ALA A 7 -5.16 0.87 -3.31
C ALA A 7 -6.26 0.13 -2.54
N HIS A 8 -6.60 -1.08 -2.98
CA HIS A 8 -7.46 -1.97 -2.21
C HIS A 8 -6.68 -2.59 -1.05
N LEU A 9 -6.98 -2.17 0.18
CA LEU A 9 -6.30 -2.63 1.39
C LEU A 9 -7.16 -3.66 2.13
N SER A 10 -6.51 -4.69 2.68
CA SER A 10 -7.16 -5.55 3.67
C SER A 10 -7.42 -4.80 4.97
N GLU A 11 -8.29 -5.34 5.83
CA GLU A 11 -8.56 -4.74 7.15
C GLU A 11 -7.30 -4.66 8.03
N GLU A 12 -6.42 -5.66 7.94
CA GLU A 12 -5.14 -5.70 8.65
C GLU A 12 -4.20 -4.59 8.17
N GLN A 13 -4.01 -4.47 6.85
CA GLN A 13 -3.19 -3.42 6.25
C GLN A 13 -3.73 -2.03 6.60
N LEU A 14 -5.05 -1.85 6.59
CA LEU A 14 -5.68 -0.59 6.97
C LEU A 14 -5.44 -0.25 8.45
N ALA A 15 -5.45 -1.25 9.34
CA ALA A 15 -5.17 -1.05 10.75
C ALA A 15 -3.73 -0.59 11.00
N GLU A 16 -2.76 -1.20 10.29
CA GLU A 16 -1.35 -0.81 10.36
C GLU A 16 -1.14 0.63 9.86
N ILE A 17 -1.76 1.00 8.73
CA ILE A 17 -1.67 2.35 8.19
C ILE A 17 -2.23 3.37 9.18
N LYS A 18 -3.40 3.11 9.79
CA LYS A 18 -3.98 4.01 10.80
C LYS A 18 -3.10 4.19 12.02
N ALA A 19 -2.45 3.12 12.48
CA ALA A 19 -1.50 3.21 13.59
C ALA A 19 -0.29 4.09 13.22
N LEU A 20 0.18 3.97 11.97
CA LEU A 20 1.27 4.80 11.45
C LEU A 20 0.87 6.26 11.28
N GLU A 21 -0.31 6.54 10.72
CA GLU A 21 -0.90 7.88 10.62
C GLU A 21 -0.95 8.56 11.98
N HIS A 22 -1.45 7.86 13.00
CA HIS A 22 -1.50 8.37 14.37
C HIS A 22 -0.10 8.65 14.94
N LYS A 23 0.87 7.76 14.67
CA LYS A 23 2.26 7.94 15.11
C LYS A 23 2.92 9.16 14.47
N LEU A 24 2.64 9.41 13.20
CA LEU A 24 3.25 10.49 12.43
C LEU A 24 2.51 11.82 12.56
N GLY A 25 1.23 11.79 12.97
CA GLY A 25 0.37 12.97 13.03
C GLY A 25 -0.06 13.48 11.66
N VAL A 26 -0.11 12.61 10.65
CA VAL A 26 -0.46 12.93 9.26
C VAL A 26 -1.43 11.89 8.70
N ALA A 27 -2.13 12.25 7.62
CA ALA A 27 -2.91 11.30 6.83
C ALA A 27 -2.04 10.72 5.69
N LEU A 28 -2.14 9.41 5.45
CA LEU A 28 -1.46 8.70 4.38
C LEU A 28 -2.49 8.34 3.30
N ILE A 29 -2.11 8.50 2.03
CA ILE A 29 -2.98 8.14 0.90
C ILE A 29 -2.27 7.05 0.10
N ALA A 30 -2.93 5.90 -0.06
CA ALA A 30 -2.41 4.75 -0.78
C ALA A 30 -3.04 4.66 -2.18
N TYR A 31 -2.18 4.50 -3.19
CA TYR A 31 -2.57 4.28 -4.58
C TYR A 31 -1.92 3.02 -5.10
N GLU A 32 -2.62 2.31 -6.00
CA GLU A 32 -2.06 1.23 -6.79
C GLU A 32 -2.03 1.63 -8.26
N ASN A 33 -1.00 1.17 -8.97
CA ASN A 33 -0.89 1.30 -10.42
C ASN A 33 -1.36 -0.03 -11.02
N GLU A 34 -2.17 0.02 -12.09
CA GLU A 34 -2.57 -1.18 -12.83
C GLU A 34 -1.37 -1.95 -13.42
N ASN A 35 -0.19 -1.32 -13.54
CA ASN A 35 1.08 -2.01 -13.76
C ASN A 35 1.58 -2.70 -12.48
N LYS A 36 0.88 -3.74 -12.02
CA LYS A 36 1.45 -4.71 -11.09
C LYS A 36 2.49 -5.56 -11.84
N GLN A 37 3.71 -5.02 -11.99
CA GLN A 37 4.89 -5.87 -12.05
C GLN A 37 5.28 -6.14 -10.60
N ASP A 38 4.63 -7.16 -10.02
CA ASP A 38 5.01 -7.71 -8.72
C ASP A 38 6.50 -8.06 -8.74
N HIS A 39 7.34 -7.22 -8.12
CA HIS A 39 8.66 -7.65 -7.66
C HIS A 39 8.43 -8.54 -6.44
N GLN A 40 7.98 -9.77 -6.66
CA GLN A 40 8.31 -10.88 -5.79
C GLN A 40 9.75 -11.31 -6.12
N GLU A 41 10.73 -10.65 -5.53
CA GLU A 41 12.08 -11.23 -5.45
C GLU A 41 12.01 -12.44 -4.49
N HIS A 42 12.02 -13.61 -5.11
CA HIS A 42 12.61 -14.87 -4.64
C HIS A 42 12.84 -15.01 -3.12
N LEU A 43 12.00 -15.80 -2.46
CA LEU A 43 12.48 -16.64 -1.36
C LEU A 43 13.37 -17.72 -1.99
N GLU A 44 14.68 -17.52 -1.99
CA GLU A 44 15.66 -18.58 -2.24
C GLU A 44 15.88 -19.40 -0.96
N ASN A 45 15.59 -20.70 -1.10
CA ASN A 45 16.02 -21.89 -0.36
C ASN A 45 15.59 -22.10 1.11
#